data_AF-A0A0F5FE86-F1
#
_entry.id   AF-A0A0F5FE86-F1
#
_cell.length_a   1.000
_cell.length_b   1.000
_cell.length_c   1.000
_cell.angle_alpha   90.00
_cell.angle_beta   90.00
_cell.angle_gamma   90.00
#
_symmetry.space_group_name_H-M   'P 1'
#
loop_
_entity.id
_entity.type
_entity.pdbx_description
1 polymer ?
#
loop_
_entity_poly.entity_id
_entity_poly.type
_entity_poly.pdbx_seq_one_letter_code
_entity_poly.pdbx_strand_id
1 'polypeptide(L)'
;MFSGAQISLYPMTGDFVGVIMSSFGALDPYRESLRIETDDISTLLVGPPEVLFPALRDLFTTASRTGVHCVLSAAISRGCPGEPDDAICQSKHFAGSMPPLAERQAFAIAAVKEAPETDVFSVAQFSLYVMGEHRHMDEIYGCVEFLKASGTFEKSKHFATKLSGNTGTLFATLEQAFCRFGPPEGHVTIDLTVSANSPSPR
;
A
#
# COMPACT_ATOMS: atom_id res chain seq x y z
N MET A 1 -0.72 7.42 16.09
CA MET A 1 0.41 6.88 15.32
C MET A 1 0.63 7.67 14.05
N PHE A 2 1.79 8.30 13.88
CA PHE A 2 2.19 8.87 12.59
C PHE A 2 2.26 7.80 11.50
N SER A 3 1.66 8.05 10.33
CA SER A 3 1.68 7.14 9.18
C SER A 3 1.72 7.88 7.86
N GLY A 4 2.41 7.30 6.88
CA GLY A 4 2.53 7.90 5.56
C GLY A 4 3.26 7.03 4.55
N ALA A 5 3.39 7.55 3.35
CA ALA A 5 4.13 6.94 2.26
C ALA A 5 4.99 7.99 1.54
N GLN A 6 6.24 7.66 1.27
CA GLN A 6 7.05 8.33 0.26
C GLN A 6 6.88 7.57 -1.05
N ILE A 7 6.38 8.25 -2.09
CA ILE A 7 6.08 7.62 -3.37
C ILE A 7 6.79 8.27 -4.55
N SER A 8 7.13 7.46 -5.54
CA SER A 8 7.60 7.91 -6.84
C SER A 8 6.84 7.18 -7.94
N LEU A 9 6.36 7.93 -8.92
CA LEU A 9 5.65 7.42 -10.09
C LEU A 9 6.56 7.53 -11.32
N TYR A 10 6.75 6.42 -12.01
CA TYR A 10 7.62 6.31 -13.18
C TYR A 10 6.79 5.87 -14.40
N PRO A 11 6.29 6.80 -15.22
CA PRO A 11 5.75 6.50 -16.53
C PRO A 11 6.90 6.33 -17.54
N MET A 12 6.99 5.19 -18.22
CA MET A 12 8.01 4.91 -19.24
C MET A 12 7.62 5.50 -20.59
N THR A 13 7.54 6.84 -20.67
CA THR A 13 7.16 7.60 -21.87
C THR A 13 7.92 8.93 -21.95
N GLY A 14 8.02 9.49 -23.16
CA GLY A 14 8.56 10.83 -23.37
C GLY A 14 7.71 11.94 -22.75
N ASP A 15 6.42 11.68 -22.52
CA ASP A 15 5.47 12.59 -21.84
C ASP A 15 5.28 12.24 -20.36
N PHE A 16 6.36 11.86 -19.67
CA PHE A 16 6.26 11.42 -18.27
C PHE A 16 5.71 12.53 -17.36
N VAL A 17 6.06 13.79 -17.65
CA VAL A 17 5.55 14.96 -16.91
C VAL A 17 4.03 15.07 -17.04
N GLY A 18 3.47 14.95 -18.26
CA GLY A 18 2.03 15.03 -18.48
C GLY A 18 1.27 13.92 -17.74
N VAL A 19 1.79 12.70 -17.76
CA VAL A 19 1.21 11.55 -17.05
C VAL A 19 1.26 11.75 -15.52
N ILE A 20 2.41 12.17 -14.98
CA ILE A 20 2.54 12.41 -13.53
C ILE A 20 1.58 13.51 -13.09
N MET A 21 1.62 14.68 -13.75
CA MET A 21 0.84 15.84 -13.34
C MET A 21 -0.67 15.61 -13.46
N SER A 22 -1.12 14.92 -14.51
CA SER A 22 -2.54 14.56 -14.66
C SER A 22 -3.00 13.54 -13.62
N SER A 23 -2.13 12.60 -13.24
CA SER A 23 -2.47 11.59 -12.22
C SER A 23 -2.70 12.20 -10.84
N PHE A 24 -2.04 13.31 -10.49
CA PHE A 24 -2.21 13.98 -9.19
C PHE A 24 -3.62 14.53 -8.95
N GLY A 25 -4.43 14.78 -9.99
CA GLY A 25 -5.85 15.12 -9.82
C GLY A 25 -6.64 14.03 -9.10
N ALA A 26 -6.18 12.77 -9.13
CA ALA A 26 -6.78 11.67 -8.38
C ALA A 26 -6.63 11.83 -6.86
N LEU A 27 -5.72 12.70 -6.40
CA LEU A 27 -5.55 13.01 -4.98
C LEU A 27 -6.49 14.09 -4.47
N ASP A 28 -7.17 14.84 -5.36
CA ASP A 28 -8.03 15.96 -4.98
C ASP A 28 -9.13 15.59 -3.97
N PRO A 29 -9.82 14.43 -4.07
CA PRO A 29 -10.81 14.00 -3.07
C PRO A 29 -10.23 13.74 -1.67
N TYR A 30 -8.91 13.61 -1.54
CA TYR A 30 -8.23 13.21 -0.31
C TYR A 30 -7.48 14.38 0.37
N ARG A 31 -7.44 15.57 -0.25
CA ARG A 31 -6.63 16.72 0.22
C ARG A 31 -6.96 17.21 1.63
N GLU A 32 -8.19 17.03 2.08
CA GLU A 32 -8.59 17.42 3.46
C GLU A 32 -8.11 16.41 4.51
N SER A 33 -7.80 15.18 4.09
CA SER A 33 -7.40 14.07 4.97
C SER A 33 -5.95 13.63 4.79
N LEU A 34 -5.21 14.25 3.85
CA LEU A 34 -3.82 13.97 3.58
C LEU A 34 -2.99 15.25 3.55
N ARG A 35 -1.84 15.23 4.21
CA ARG A 35 -0.76 16.19 3.93
C ARG A 35 0.05 15.66 2.74
N ILE A 36 0.25 16.51 1.74
CA ILE A 36 0.88 16.16 0.46
C ILE A 36 2.02 17.13 0.19
N GLU A 37 3.24 16.62 0.07
CA GLU A 37 4.45 17.42 -0.18
C GLU A 37 5.27 16.75 -1.29
N THR A 38 5.63 17.48 -2.34
CA THR A 38 6.36 16.94 -3.49
C THR A 38 7.71 17.62 -3.62
N ASP A 39 8.75 16.82 -3.82
CA ASP A 39 10.10 17.27 -4.19
C ASP A 39 10.51 16.70 -5.56
N ASP A 40 11.79 16.81 -5.91
CA ASP A 40 12.34 16.36 -7.19
C ASP A 40 12.52 14.84 -7.29
N ILE A 41 12.31 14.11 -6.20
CA ILE A 41 12.48 12.65 -6.12
C ILE A 41 11.13 11.95 -5.93
N SER A 42 10.28 12.49 -5.05
CA SER A 42 9.13 11.80 -4.51
C SER A 42 7.99 12.74 -4.11
N THR A 43 6.87 12.14 -3.73
CA THR A 43 5.76 12.81 -3.04
C THR A 43 5.48 12.09 -1.74
N LEU A 44 5.52 12.87 -0.66
CA LEU A 44 5.13 12.45 0.67
C LEU A 44 3.62 12.58 0.82
N LEU A 45 2.97 11.50 1.25
CA LEU A 45 1.59 11.47 1.69
C LEU A 45 1.53 11.08 3.16
N VAL A 46 0.97 11.94 4.02
CA VAL A 46 0.78 11.66 5.46
C VAL A 46 -0.70 11.69 5.79
N GLY A 47 -1.18 10.65 6.47
CA GLY A 47 -2.58 10.49 6.85
C GLY A 47 -2.92 9.05 7.21
N PRO A 48 -4.21 8.75 7.45
CA PRO A 48 -4.62 7.47 7.99
C PRO A 48 -4.60 6.38 6.90
N PRO A 49 -4.25 5.12 7.21
CA PRO A 49 -4.10 4.07 6.19
C PRO A 49 -5.35 3.83 5.33
N GLU A 50 -6.54 3.92 5.92
CA GLU A 50 -7.84 3.79 5.22
C GLU A 50 -8.11 4.90 4.20
N VAL A 51 -7.30 5.97 4.18
CA VAL A 51 -7.31 7.04 3.17
C VAL A 51 -6.07 6.94 2.27
N LEU A 52 -4.90 6.65 2.87
CA LEU A 52 -3.63 6.56 2.19
C LEU A 52 -3.63 5.50 1.08
N PHE A 53 -4.08 4.27 1.36
CA PHE A 53 -4.07 3.19 0.36
C PHE A 53 -5.05 3.45 -0.80
N PRO A 54 -6.30 3.91 -0.58
CA PRO A 54 -7.17 4.37 -1.67
C PRO A 54 -6.58 5.51 -2.51
N ALA A 55 -5.91 6.48 -1.88
CA ALA A 55 -5.24 7.56 -2.60
C ALA A 55 -4.10 7.06 -3.50
N LEU A 56 -3.25 6.15 -2.99
CA LEU A 56 -2.20 5.51 -3.78
C LEU A 56 -2.77 4.67 -4.94
N ARG A 57 -3.85 3.93 -4.68
CA ARG A 57 -4.57 3.17 -5.71
C ARG A 57 -5.04 4.10 -6.81
N ASP A 58 -5.76 5.16 -6.47
CA ASP A 58 -6.40 6.04 -7.46
C ASP A 58 -5.38 6.84 -8.28
N LEU A 59 -4.31 7.30 -7.63
CA LEU A 59 -3.17 7.90 -8.31
C LEU A 59 -2.57 6.93 -9.35
N PHE A 60 -2.26 5.70 -8.93
CA PHE A 60 -1.63 4.71 -9.79
C PHE A 60 -2.56 4.21 -10.91
N THR A 61 -3.83 3.97 -10.59
CA THR A 61 -4.87 3.59 -11.57
C THR A 61 -5.06 4.69 -12.61
N THR A 62 -5.09 5.96 -12.20
CA THR A 62 -5.24 7.10 -13.13
C THR A 62 -4.05 7.20 -14.08
N ALA A 63 -2.82 7.08 -13.57
CA ALA A 63 -1.64 7.04 -14.42
C ALA A 63 -1.66 5.85 -15.39
N SER A 64 -2.08 4.68 -14.91
CA SER A 64 -2.10 3.43 -15.70
C SER A 64 -3.20 3.40 -16.77
N ARG A 65 -4.29 4.16 -16.61
CA ARG A 65 -5.37 4.28 -17.60
C ARG A 65 -4.94 4.96 -18.90
N THR A 66 -3.80 5.65 -18.90
CA THR A 66 -3.20 6.19 -20.13
C THR A 66 -2.71 5.10 -21.08
N GLY A 67 -2.61 3.85 -20.62
CA GLY A 67 -2.04 2.73 -21.38
C GLY A 67 -0.50 2.71 -21.38
N VAL A 68 0.15 3.74 -20.85
CA VAL A 68 1.60 3.79 -20.66
C VAL A 68 2.04 2.79 -19.60
N HIS A 69 3.20 2.17 -19.79
CA HIS A 69 3.86 1.38 -18.74
C HIS A 69 4.20 2.31 -17.57
N CYS A 70 3.53 2.09 -16.43
CA CYS A 70 3.71 2.88 -15.23
C CYS A 70 4.18 1.99 -14.08
N VAL A 71 5.12 2.51 -13.29
CA VAL A 71 5.58 1.90 -12.04
C VAL A 71 5.40 2.88 -10.89
N LEU A 72 4.76 2.44 -9.80
CA LEU A 72 4.76 3.15 -8.52
C LEU A 72 5.74 2.45 -7.59
N SER A 73 6.74 3.18 -7.09
CA SER A 73 7.57 2.73 -5.96
C SER A 73 7.14 3.49 -4.71
N ALA A 74 7.06 2.81 -3.57
CA ALA A 74 6.65 3.42 -2.32
C ALA A 74 7.36 2.81 -1.10
N ALA A 75 7.82 3.68 -0.20
CA ALA A 75 8.16 3.32 1.17
C ALA A 75 7.02 3.78 2.08
N ILE A 76 6.27 2.84 2.63
CA ILE A 76 5.10 3.09 3.48
C ILE A 76 5.50 2.78 4.92
N SER A 77 5.18 3.65 5.87
CA SER A 77 5.57 3.50 7.27
C SER A 77 4.49 3.96 8.22
N ARG A 78 4.40 3.31 9.39
CA ARG A 78 3.66 3.79 10.56
C ARG A 78 4.46 3.54 11.83
N GLY A 79 4.32 4.42 12.82
CA GLY A 79 4.87 4.21 14.16
C GLY A 79 6.38 4.36 14.24
N CYS A 80 6.98 5.17 13.38
CA CYS A 80 8.42 5.45 13.42
C CYS A 80 8.82 6.04 14.79
N PRO A 81 9.83 5.49 15.49
CA PRO A 81 10.28 6.01 16.76
C PRO A 81 10.79 7.46 16.66
N GLY A 82 10.33 8.33 17.57
CA GLY A 82 10.78 9.72 17.65
C GLY A 82 9.94 10.72 16.83
N GLU A 83 9.03 10.23 15.98
CA GLU A 83 8.03 11.08 15.33
C GLU A 83 6.81 11.22 16.23
N PRO A 84 6.38 12.45 16.59
CA PRO A 84 5.17 12.63 17.36
C PRO A 84 3.94 12.21 16.55
N ASP A 85 2.95 11.68 17.25
CA ASP A 85 1.66 11.38 16.64
C ASP A 85 1.02 12.64 16.05
N ASP A 86 0.60 12.54 14.79
CA ASP A 86 -0.15 13.58 14.10
C ASP A 86 -1.65 13.22 14.10
N ALA A 87 -2.50 14.21 14.42
CA ALA A 87 -3.95 14.03 14.46
C ALA A 87 -4.52 13.61 13.10
N ILE A 88 -3.88 14.03 12.00
CA ILE A 88 -4.27 13.62 10.65
C ILE A 88 -4.11 12.11 10.43
N CYS A 89 -3.27 11.42 11.21
CA CYS A 89 -2.99 9.99 11.06
C CYS A 89 -3.88 9.10 11.95
N GLN A 90 -4.86 9.65 12.66
CA GLN A 90 -5.76 8.85 13.50
C GLN A 90 -6.53 7.82 12.67
N SER A 91 -6.44 6.55 13.06
CA SER A 91 -7.06 5.43 12.33
C SER A 91 -7.80 4.50 13.27
N LYS A 92 -8.97 4.04 12.84
CA LYS A 92 -9.75 3.03 13.56
C LYS A 92 -9.09 1.65 13.54
N HIS A 93 -8.18 1.40 12.59
CA HIS A 93 -7.49 0.10 12.46
C HIS A 93 -6.61 -0.22 13.67
N PHE A 94 -6.15 0.80 14.39
CA PHE A 94 -5.26 0.66 15.54
C PHE A 94 -5.96 0.91 16.89
N ALA A 95 -7.29 1.12 16.87
CA ALA A 95 -8.05 1.33 18.09
C ALA A 95 -8.34 0.00 18.81
N GLY A 96 -8.16 -0.02 20.13
CA GLY A 96 -8.52 -1.14 21.00
C GLY A 96 -7.49 -2.27 21.06
N SER A 97 -7.90 -3.42 21.60
CA SER A 97 -7.03 -4.58 21.75
C SER A 97 -6.85 -5.34 20.45
N MET A 98 -5.61 -5.76 20.16
CA MET A 98 -5.30 -6.57 18.98
C MET A 98 -6.02 -7.94 19.04
N PRO A 99 -6.85 -8.30 18.05
CA PRO A 99 -7.50 -9.61 18.00
C PRO A 99 -6.49 -10.75 17.74
N PRO A 100 -6.89 -12.01 18.03
CA PRO A 100 -6.11 -13.19 17.64
C PRO A 100 -5.78 -13.22 16.15
N LEU A 101 -4.64 -13.83 15.80
CA LEU A 101 -4.13 -13.83 14.42
C LEU A 101 -5.13 -14.40 13.40
N ALA A 102 -5.81 -15.50 13.74
CA ALA A 102 -6.79 -16.14 12.85
C ALA A 102 -7.99 -15.22 12.54
N GLU A 103 -8.46 -14.44 13.52
CA GLU A 103 -9.53 -13.47 13.31
C GLU A 103 -9.06 -12.31 12.44
N ARG A 104 -7.83 -11.82 12.66
CA ARG A 104 -7.23 -10.78 11.82
C ARG A 104 -7.11 -11.23 10.36
N GLN A 105 -6.70 -12.47 10.11
CA GLN A 105 -6.67 -13.06 8.76
C GLN A 105 -8.07 -13.14 8.14
N ALA A 106 -9.08 -13.59 8.89
CA ALA A 106 -10.45 -13.66 8.40
C ALA A 106 -11.00 -12.28 8.03
N PHE A 107 -10.78 -11.27 8.88
CA PHE A 107 -11.17 -9.89 8.58
C PHE A 107 -10.42 -9.31 7.37
N ALA A 108 -9.12 -9.62 7.24
CA ALA A 108 -8.33 -9.21 6.09
C ALA A 108 -8.91 -9.78 4.78
N ILE A 109 -9.19 -11.08 4.75
CA ILE A 109 -9.76 -11.76 3.59
C ILE A 109 -11.14 -11.19 3.23
N ALA A 110 -11.98 -10.94 4.23
CA ALA A 110 -13.29 -10.33 4.01
C ALA A 110 -13.16 -8.92 3.41
N ALA A 111 -12.27 -8.08 3.96
CA ALA A 111 -12.04 -6.73 3.43
C ALA A 111 -11.51 -6.74 1.98
N VAL A 112 -10.64 -7.69 1.63
CA VAL A 112 -10.14 -7.83 0.25
C VAL A 112 -11.25 -8.25 -0.71
N LYS A 113 -12.20 -9.09 -0.29
CA LYS A 113 -13.34 -9.52 -1.13
C LYS A 113 -14.32 -8.39 -1.41
N GLU A 114 -14.50 -7.47 -0.46
CA GLU A 114 -15.36 -6.29 -0.60
C GLU A 114 -14.65 -5.10 -1.26
N ALA A 115 -13.38 -5.26 -1.65
CA ALA A 115 -12.60 -4.19 -2.25
C ALA A 115 -13.20 -3.73 -3.58
N PRO A 116 -13.29 -2.41 -3.85
CA PRO A 116 -13.78 -1.93 -5.13
C PRO A 116 -12.83 -2.35 -6.25
N GLU A 117 -13.37 -2.97 -7.28
CA GLU A 117 -12.60 -3.29 -8.48
C GLU A 117 -12.34 -2.03 -9.32
N THR A 118 -11.19 -2.03 -9.99
CA THR A 118 -10.82 -1.04 -11.01
C THR A 118 -10.80 -1.70 -12.40
N ASP A 119 -10.58 -0.92 -13.44
CA ASP A 119 -10.35 -1.40 -14.81
C ASP A 119 -8.86 -1.69 -15.11
N VAL A 120 -7.99 -1.59 -14.11
CA VAL A 120 -6.54 -1.78 -14.26
C VAL A 120 -6.10 -3.11 -13.63
N PHE A 121 -5.28 -3.85 -14.37
CA PHE A 121 -4.57 -5.02 -13.85
C PHE A 121 -3.15 -4.62 -13.48
N SER A 122 -2.66 -5.09 -12.35
CA SER A 122 -1.33 -4.75 -11.86
C SER A 122 -0.59 -5.94 -11.27
N VAL A 123 0.72 -5.80 -11.20
CA VAL A 123 1.63 -6.73 -10.56
C VAL A 123 2.43 -5.95 -9.53
N ALA A 124 2.52 -6.46 -8.31
CA ALA A 124 3.30 -5.85 -7.25
C ALA A 124 4.39 -6.77 -6.72
N GLN A 125 5.47 -6.18 -6.26
CA GLN A 125 6.40 -6.79 -5.32
C GLN A 125 6.35 -5.97 -4.05
N PHE A 126 6.20 -6.63 -2.92
CA PHE A 126 6.26 -5.95 -1.64
C PHE A 126 6.97 -6.77 -0.57
N SER A 127 7.50 -6.05 0.41
CA SER A 127 8.16 -6.60 1.57
C SER A 127 7.60 -5.92 2.82
N LEU A 128 7.18 -6.72 3.79
CA LEU A 128 6.66 -6.24 5.08
C LEU A 128 7.75 -6.36 6.13
N TYR A 129 8.01 -5.27 6.85
CA TYR A 129 8.93 -5.23 7.97
C TYR A 129 8.17 -4.84 9.24
N VAL A 130 8.00 -5.80 10.14
CA VAL A 130 7.46 -5.57 11.48
C VAL A 130 8.65 -5.37 12.41
N MET A 131 8.91 -4.13 12.81
CA MET A 131 10.07 -3.76 13.61
C MET A 131 9.79 -4.00 15.10
N GLY A 132 10.83 -4.38 15.84
CA GLY A 132 10.78 -4.58 17.29
C GLY A 132 11.15 -6.00 17.72
N GLU A 133 11.29 -6.16 19.04
CA GLU A 133 11.66 -7.43 19.64
C GLU A 133 10.41 -8.23 20.02
N HIS A 134 10.42 -9.52 19.69
CA HIS A 134 9.40 -10.54 20.01
C HIS A 134 8.16 -10.53 19.08
N ARG A 135 7.75 -11.73 18.63
CA ARG A 135 6.59 -12.01 17.77
C ARG A 135 6.62 -11.47 16.32
N HIS A 136 7.66 -10.78 15.88
CA HIS A 136 7.77 -10.31 14.48
C HIS A 136 7.62 -11.46 13.45
N MET A 137 8.19 -12.65 13.74
CA MET A 137 8.04 -13.80 12.86
C MET A 137 6.59 -14.31 12.78
N ASP A 138 5.86 -14.33 13.90
CA ASP A 138 4.44 -14.75 13.90
C ASP A 138 3.59 -13.81 13.02
N GLU A 139 3.87 -12.51 13.07
CA GLU A 139 3.21 -11.51 12.25
C GLU A 139 3.55 -11.67 10.76
N ILE A 140 4.83 -11.90 10.44
CA ILE A 140 5.28 -12.14 9.06
C ILE A 140 4.66 -13.42 8.50
N TYR A 141 4.72 -14.54 9.23
CA TYR A 141 4.11 -15.80 8.78
C TYR A 141 2.60 -15.70 8.67
N GLY A 142 1.95 -15.03 9.63
CA GLY A 142 0.53 -14.75 9.59
C GLY A 142 0.13 -13.94 8.36
N CYS A 143 0.92 -12.92 8.01
CA CYS A 143 0.72 -12.14 6.80
C CYS A 143 0.89 -13.00 5.55
N VAL A 144 1.93 -13.83 5.47
CA VAL A 144 2.16 -14.74 4.34
C VAL A 144 0.98 -15.68 4.13
N GLU A 145 0.42 -16.27 5.17
CA GLU A 145 -0.76 -17.14 5.06
C GLU A 145 -2.00 -16.36 4.61
N PHE A 146 -2.18 -15.12 5.09
CA PHE A 146 -3.21 -14.23 4.56
C PHE A 146 -3.03 -13.96 3.06
N LEU A 147 -1.82 -13.61 2.62
CA LEU A 147 -1.54 -13.31 1.21
C LEU A 147 -1.87 -14.51 0.33
N LYS A 148 -1.43 -15.72 0.71
CA LYS A 148 -1.76 -16.95 -0.04
C LYS A 148 -3.27 -17.17 -0.19
N ALA A 149 -4.06 -16.70 0.78
CA ALA A 149 -5.52 -16.80 0.77
C ALA A 149 -6.24 -15.57 0.18
N SER A 150 -5.53 -14.48 -0.14
CA SER A 150 -6.15 -13.20 -0.56
C SER A 150 -6.69 -13.22 -1.99
N GLY A 151 -6.27 -14.19 -2.80
CA GLY A 151 -6.56 -14.24 -4.23
C GLY A 151 -5.66 -13.35 -5.09
N THR A 152 -4.72 -12.60 -4.49
CA THR A 152 -3.73 -11.78 -5.22
C THR A 152 -2.32 -12.35 -5.15
N PHE A 153 -2.07 -13.42 -4.38
CA PHE A 153 -0.74 -14.02 -4.28
C PHE A 153 -0.36 -14.74 -5.56
N GLU A 154 0.82 -14.40 -6.10
CA GLU A 154 1.38 -15.09 -7.25
C GLU A 154 2.48 -16.06 -6.82
N LYS A 155 3.53 -15.55 -6.13
CA LYS A 155 4.64 -16.36 -5.64
C LYS A 155 5.51 -15.63 -4.63
N SER A 156 6.22 -16.40 -3.81
CA SER A 156 7.37 -15.90 -3.05
C SER A 156 8.56 -15.63 -3.97
N LYS A 157 9.33 -14.57 -3.68
CA LYS A 157 10.63 -14.28 -4.30
C LYS A 157 11.68 -14.10 -3.21
N HIS A 158 12.95 -14.07 -3.60
CA HIS A 158 13.97 -13.57 -2.68
C HIS A 158 13.65 -12.12 -2.31
N PHE A 159 13.66 -11.85 -1.00
CA PHE A 159 13.47 -10.53 -0.37
C PHE A 159 12.06 -9.93 -0.43
N ALA A 160 11.14 -10.46 -1.27
CA ALA A 160 9.80 -9.91 -1.46
C ALA A 160 8.76 -10.98 -1.79
N THR A 161 7.48 -10.62 -1.69
CA THR A 161 6.36 -11.41 -2.22
C THR A 161 5.83 -10.77 -3.49
N LYS A 162 5.58 -11.57 -4.53
CA LYS A 162 4.95 -11.12 -5.77
C LYS A 162 3.44 -11.33 -5.69
N LEU A 163 2.70 -10.24 -5.91
CA LEU A 163 1.25 -10.21 -6.01
C LEU A 163 0.82 -9.81 -7.42
N SER A 164 -0.36 -10.24 -7.86
CA SER A 164 -0.97 -9.78 -9.10
C SER A 164 -2.50 -9.85 -9.04
N GLY A 165 -3.17 -9.03 -9.84
CA GLY A 165 -4.64 -8.97 -9.86
C GLY A 165 -5.18 -7.61 -10.26
N ASN A 166 -6.47 -7.39 -10.01
CA ASN A 166 -7.10 -6.08 -10.11
C ASN A 166 -6.40 -5.07 -9.19
N THR A 167 -6.11 -3.86 -9.66
CA THR A 167 -5.43 -2.84 -8.84
C THR A 167 -6.18 -2.54 -7.54
N GLY A 168 -7.51 -2.50 -7.56
CA GLY A 168 -8.32 -2.24 -6.38
C GLY A 168 -8.15 -3.32 -5.30
N THR A 169 -8.31 -4.58 -5.67
CA THR A 169 -8.08 -5.74 -4.78
C THR A 169 -6.62 -5.83 -4.30
N LEU A 170 -5.67 -5.46 -5.16
CA LEU A 170 -4.24 -5.46 -4.83
C LEU A 170 -3.92 -4.42 -3.75
N PHE A 171 -4.38 -3.17 -3.90
CA PHE A 171 -4.16 -2.14 -2.88
C PHE A 171 -4.92 -2.42 -1.59
N ALA A 172 -6.11 -3.03 -1.65
CA ALA A 172 -6.79 -3.52 -0.46
C ALA A 172 -5.98 -4.61 0.25
N THR A 173 -5.38 -5.56 -0.48
CA THR A 173 -4.48 -6.56 0.10
C THR A 173 -3.29 -5.92 0.82
N LEU A 174 -2.66 -4.90 0.22
CA LEU A 174 -1.54 -4.18 0.81
C LEU A 174 -1.96 -3.40 2.07
N GLU A 175 -3.12 -2.75 2.06
CA GLU A 175 -3.68 -2.08 3.25
C GLU A 175 -3.88 -3.07 4.40
N GLN A 176 -4.49 -4.22 4.11
CA GLN A 176 -4.73 -5.23 5.15
C GLN A 176 -3.41 -5.83 5.66
N ALA A 177 -2.42 -6.05 4.78
CA ALA A 177 -1.08 -6.47 5.18
C ALA A 177 -0.45 -5.47 6.17
N PHE A 178 -0.53 -4.18 5.85
CA PHE A 178 0.05 -3.09 6.65
C PHE A 178 -0.64 -2.87 8.00
N CYS A 179 -1.97 -2.90 8.00
CA CYS A 179 -2.77 -2.54 9.17
C CYS A 179 -2.93 -3.71 10.13
N ARG A 180 -3.05 -4.93 9.61
CA ARG A 180 -3.42 -6.08 10.43
C ARG A 180 -2.25 -6.94 10.88
N PHE A 181 -1.06 -6.82 10.30
CA PHE A 181 0.08 -7.67 10.66
C PHE A 181 1.21 -6.81 11.22
N GLY A 182 1.46 -6.96 12.52
CA GLY A 182 2.29 -6.07 13.33
C GLY A 182 1.47 -5.41 14.46
N PRO A 183 2.05 -5.16 15.63
CA PRO A 183 1.34 -4.57 16.77
C PRO A 183 0.62 -3.25 16.41
N PRO A 184 -0.53 -2.91 17.02
CA PRO A 184 -1.22 -1.65 16.77
C PRO A 184 -0.32 -0.43 17.00
N GLU A 185 0.48 -0.45 18.07
CA GLU A 185 1.47 0.58 18.41
C GLU A 185 2.88 0.28 17.88
N GLY A 186 3.01 -0.72 16.99
CA GLY A 186 4.30 -1.16 16.44
C GLY A 186 4.75 -0.34 15.24
N HIS A 187 6.07 -0.25 15.07
CA HIS A 187 6.67 0.29 13.85
C HIS A 187 6.58 -0.75 12.74
N VAL A 188 5.80 -0.45 11.69
CA VAL A 188 5.61 -1.34 10.53
C VAL A 188 5.92 -0.57 9.27
N THR A 189 6.72 -1.16 8.39
CA THR A 189 7.02 -0.59 7.08
C THR A 189 6.75 -1.56 5.95
N ILE A 190 6.40 -1.02 4.78
CA ILE A 190 6.33 -1.74 3.52
C ILE A 190 7.26 -1.06 2.52
N ASP A 191 8.10 -1.86 1.87
CA ASP A 191 8.71 -1.48 0.59
C ASP A 191 7.85 -2.07 -0.53
N LEU A 192 7.45 -1.22 -1.48
CA LEU A 192 6.46 -1.56 -2.51
C LEU A 192 6.96 -1.11 -3.89
N THR A 193 6.75 -1.99 -4.86
CA THR A 193 6.81 -1.66 -6.29
C THR A 193 5.58 -2.24 -6.99
N VAL A 194 4.76 -1.40 -7.61
CA VAL A 194 3.59 -1.81 -8.40
C VAL A 194 3.82 -1.43 -9.86
N SER A 195 3.47 -2.32 -10.78
CA SER A 195 3.65 -2.16 -12.23
C SER A 195 2.36 -2.48 -12.98
N ALA A 196 2.03 -1.65 -13.97
CA ALA A 196 0.91 -1.82 -14.88
C ALA A 196 1.37 -1.54 -16.31
N ASN A 197 0.76 -2.21 -17.30
CA ASN A 197 1.08 -2.08 -18.72
C ASN A 197 2.56 -2.39 -19.08
N SER A 198 3.24 -3.24 -18.30
CA SER A 198 4.57 -3.73 -18.65
C SER A 198 4.54 -4.39 -20.04
N PRO A 199 5.51 -4.10 -20.93
CA PRO A 199 5.56 -4.68 -22.28
C PRO A 199 6.04 -6.14 -22.29
N SER A 200 6.54 -6.65 -21.16
CA SER A 200 6.96 -8.04 -21.04
C SER A 200 5.78 -9.02 -21.14
N PRO A 201 5.97 -10.22 -21.72
CA PRO A 201 4.98 -11.29 -21.64
C PRO A 201 4.55 -11.55 -20.19
N ARG A 202 3.26 -11.85 -20.00
CA ARG A 202 2.70 -12.25 -18.71
C ARG A 202 2.95 -13.72 -18.44
#